data_AF-A0A1F2RL64-F1
#
_entry.id   AF-A0A1F2RL64-F1
#
_cell.length_a   1.000
_cell.length_b   1.000
_cell.length_c   1.000
_cell.angle_alpha   90.00
_cell.angle_beta   90.00
_cell.angle_gamma   90.00
#
_symmetry.space_group_name_H-M   'P 1'
#
loop_
_entity.id
_entity.type
_entity.pdbx_description
1 polymer ?
#
loop_
_entity_poly.entity_id
_entity_poly.type
_entity_poly.pdbx_seq_one_letter_code
_entity_poly.pdbx_strand_id
1 'polypeptide(L)' 'MLNTVRAVVRQGKIEVLEPVDLPEGTTVLVTLLIEEDTQFWSSVSQVALDTIWENAGDDVYAELLKE' A
#
# COMPACT_ATOMS: atom_id res chain seq x y z
N MET A 1 17.88 -22.61 5.57
CA MET A 1 16.73 -21.71 5.82
C MET A 1 17.13 -20.33 5.31
N LEU A 2 16.22 -19.62 4.65
CA LEU A 2 16.45 -18.23 4.23
C LEU A 2 16.23 -17.32 5.46
N ASN A 3 17.21 -16.51 5.82
CA ASN A 3 17.04 -15.44 6.79
C ASN A 3 16.73 -14.15 6.03
N THR A 4 15.53 -13.62 6.21
CA THR A 4 15.10 -12.34 5.64
C THR A 4 15.26 -11.26 6.71
N VAL A 5 16.01 -10.21 6.38
CA VAL A 5 16.20 -9.02 7.22
C VAL A 5 15.68 -7.80 6.48
N ARG A 6 15.11 -6.83 7.20
CA ARG A 6 14.60 -5.61 6.57
C ARG A 6 15.74 -4.64 6.38
N ALA A 7 15.72 -3.93 5.26
CA ALA A 7 16.71 -2.92 4.96
C ALA A 7 16.05 -1.74 4.26
N VAL A 8 16.71 -0.58 4.33
CA VAL A 8 16.29 0.64 3.65
C VAL A 8 17.41 1.16 2.77
N VAL A 9 17.04 1.82 1.67
CA VAL A 9 18.01 2.52 0.84
C VAL A 9 18.20 3.93 1.39
N ARG A 10 19.42 4.27 1.84
CA ARG A 10 19.80 5.61 2.26
C ARG A 10 21.09 6.01 1.53
N GLN A 11 21.04 7.16 0.86
CA GLN A 11 22.20 7.69 0.10
C GLN A 11 22.82 6.67 -0.88
N GLY A 12 21.98 5.86 -1.54
CA GLY A 12 22.44 4.83 -2.48
C GLY A 12 23.05 3.58 -1.84
N LYS A 13 23.01 3.45 -0.51
CA LYS A 13 23.46 2.27 0.24
C LYS A 13 22.27 1.53 0.83
N ILE A 14 22.39 0.21 0.94
CA ILE A 14 21.42 -0.64 1.62
C ILE A 14 21.85 -0.74 3.08
N GLU A 15 21.01 -0.27 4.00
CA GLU A 15 21.23 -0.31 5.45
C GLU A 15 20.26 -1.29 6.08
N VAL A 16 20.77 -2.34 6.73
CA VAL A 16 19.94 -3.31 7.45
C VAL A 16 19.40 -2.68 8.73
N LEU A 17 18.12 -2.89 9.03
CA LEU A 17 17.44 -2.32 10.20
C LEU A 17 17.73 -3.12 11.47
N GLU A 18 17.87 -4.44 11.34
CA GLU A 18 18.22 -5.33 12.44
C GLU A 18 19.71 -5.69 12.44
N PRO A 19 20.36 -5.87 13.60
CA PRO A 19 21.71 -6.39 13.68
C PRO A 19 21.80 -7.80 13.08
N VAL A 20 22.63 -7.96 12.06
CA VAL A 20 22.89 -9.25 11.40
C VAL A 20 24.36 -9.36 11.08
N ASP A 21 24.93 -10.55 11.30
CA ASP A 21 26.31 -10.83 10.91
C ASP A 21 26.36 -11.14 9.41
N LEU A 22 26.99 -10.24 8.65
CA LEU A 22 27.19 -10.35 7.21
C LEU A 22 28.69 -10.24 6.93
N PRO A 23 29.42 -11.37 6.94
CA PRO A 23 30.84 -11.39 6.62
C PRO A 23 31.13 -10.80 5.24
N GLU A 24 32.32 -10.25 5.06
CA GLU A 24 32.75 -9.72 3.77
C GLU A 24 32.70 -10.80 2.68
N GLY A 25 32.17 -10.44 1.50
CA GLY A 25 31.96 -11.37 0.39
C GLY A 25 30.64 -12.16 0.44
N THR A 26 29.77 -11.92 1.43
CA THR A 26 28.44 -12.56 1.49
C THR A 26 27.58 -12.14 0.30
N THR A 27 27.15 -13.13 -0.51
CA THR A 27 26.16 -12.92 -1.58
C THR A 27 24.76 -12.77 -0.99
N VAL A 28 24.07 -11.69 -1.33
CA VAL A 28 22.70 -11.43 -0.87
C VAL A 28 21.73 -11.33 -2.05
N LEU A 29 20.48 -11.75 -1.83
CA LEU A 29 19.36 -11.51 -2.74
C LEU A 29 18.55 -10.32 -2.23
N VAL A 30 18.33 -9.33 -3.09
CA VAL A 30 17.57 -8.13 -2.75
C VAL A 30 16.16 -8.23 -3.35
N THR A 31 15.15 -8.09 -2.51
CA THR A 31 13.75 -8.00 -2.91
C THR A 31 13.25 -6.61 -2.53
N LEU A 32 12.77 -5.84 -3.51
CA LEU A 32 12.20 -4.52 -3.27
C LEU A 32 10.80 -4.67 -2.67
N LEU A 33 10.60 -4.09 -1.48
CA LEU A 33 9.28 -3.95 -0.88
C LEU A 33 8.64 -2.69 -1.44
N ILE A 34 7.85 -2.87 -2.50
CA ILE A 34 7.00 -1.81 -3.02
C ILE A 34 5.75 -1.82 -2.13
N GLU A 35 5.54 -0.75 -1.36
CA GLU A 35 4.22 -0.56 -0.74
C GLU A 35 3.22 -0.49 -1.88
N GLU A 36 2.27 -1.44 -1.93
CA GLU A 36 1.24 -1.41 -2.95
C GLU A 36 0.62 -0.03 -2.99
N ASP A 37 0.38 0.50 -4.20
CA ASP A 37 -0.19 1.82 -4.40
C ASP A 37 -1.55 1.87 -3.69
N THR A 38 -1.55 2.32 -2.44
CA THR A 38 -2.78 2.63 -1.69
C THR A 38 -3.64 3.58 -2.51
N GLN A 39 -3.01 4.43 -3.32
CA GLN A 39 -3.67 5.29 -4.29
C GLN A 39 -4.33 4.52 -5.45
N PHE A 40 -3.72 3.44 -5.96
CA PHE A 40 -4.32 2.57 -6.97
C PHE A 40 -5.60 1.94 -6.42
N TRP A 41 -5.51 1.25 -5.28
CA TRP A 41 -6.68 0.63 -4.66
C TRP A 41 -7.74 1.65 -4.22
N SER A 42 -7.33 2.81 -3.72
CA SER A 42 -8.24 3.92 -3.40
C SER A 42 -8.96 4.45 -4.63
N SER A 43 -8.24 4.66 -5.74
CA SER A 43 -8.84 5.17 -6.98
C SER A 43 -9.85 4.20 -7.59
N VAL A 44 -9.52 2.91 -7.63
CA VAL A 44 -10.43 1.86 -8.13
C VAL A 44 -11.67 1.73 -7.24
N SER A 45 -11.49 1.79 -5.92
CA SER A 45 -12.60 1.69 -4.97
C SER A 45 -13.54 2.90 -5.05
N GLN A 46 -12.99 4.10 -5.31
CA GLN A 46 -13.79 5.32 -5.46
C GLN A 46 -14.75 5.22 -6.66
N VAL A 47 -14.31 4.68 -7.80
CA VAL A 47 -15.19 4.48 -8.97
C VAL A 47 -16.38 3.58 -8.66
N ALA A 48 -16.14 2.51 -7.89
CA ALA A 48 -17.20 1.61 -7.46
C ALA A 48 -18.16 2.28 -6.46
N LEU A 49 -17.63 3.09 -5.54
CA LEU A 49 -18.43 3.87 -4.60
C LEU A 49 -19.29 4.91 -5.32
N ASP A 50 -18.74 5.70 -6.22
CA ASP A 50 -19.48 6.73 -6.97
C ASP A 50 -20.65 6.09 -7.73
N THR A 51 -20.44 4.92 -8.34
CA THR A 51 -21.50 4.18 -9.06
C THR A 51 -22.66 3.76 -8.15
N ILE A 52 -22.38 3.44 -6.89
CA ILE A 52 -23.38 2.93 -5.93
C ILE A 52 -24.04 4.10 -5.18
N TRP A 53 -23.25 5.10 -4.79
CA TRP A 53 -23.67 6.22 -3.94
C TRP A 53 -24.24 7.40 -4.72
N GLU A 54 -23.81 7.66 -5.96
CA GLU A 54 -24.45 8.67 -6.84
C GLU A 54 -25.71 8.12 -7.52
N ASN A 55 -26.51 7.36 -6.77
CA ASN A 55 -27.77 6.82 -7.26
C ASN A 55 -28.90 7.81 -6.95
N ALA A 56 -29.33 8.55 -7.98
CA ALA A 56 -30.44 9.49 -7.90
C ALA A 56 -31.77 8.88 -7.39
N GLY A 57 -31.91 7.54 -7.41
CA GLY A 57 -33.04 6.84 -6.81
C GLY A 57 -33.01 6.79 -5.27
N ASP A 58 -31.85 6.94 -4.64
CA ASP A 58 -31.69 6.96 -3.18
C ASP A 58 -31.97 8.36 -2.59
N ASP A 59 -31.76 9.41 -3.39
CA ASP A 59 -32.07 10.80 -3.03
C ASP A 59 -33.56 11.06 -2.79
N VAL A 60 -34.45 10.21 -3.34
CA VAL A 60 -35.91 10.33 -3.19
C VAL A 60 -36.33 10.27 -1.72
N TYR A 61 -35.68 9.44 -0.90
CA TYR A 61 -35.99 9.36 0.53
C TYR A 61 -35.45 10.56 1.31
N ALA A 62 -34.34 11.15 0.86
CA ALA A 62 -33.79 12.37 1.46
C ALA A 62 -34.68 13.60 1.20
N GLU A 63 -35.41 13.61 0.09
CA GLU A 63 -36.40 14.65 -0.22
C GLU A 63 -37.67 14.55 0.64
N LEU A 64 -38.10 13.34 0.99
CA LEU A 64 -39.28 13.08 1.83
C LEU A 64 -39.08 13.48 3.31
N LEU A 65 -37.84 13.63 3.77
CA LEU A 65 -37.53 14.02 5.15
C LEU A 65 -37.73 15.53 5.44
N LYS A 66 -38.10 16.33 4.43
CA LYS A 66 -38.29 17.79 4.55
C LYS A 66 -39.69 18.22 4.98
N GLU A 67 -40.55 17.31 5.42
CA GLU A 67 -41.87 17.62 6.02
C GLU A 67 -41.87 17.61 7.54
#